data_AF-A0A8D5ZGT3-F1
#
_entry.id   AF-A0A8D5ZGT3-F1
#
_cell.length_a   1.000
_cell.length_b   1.000
_cell.length_c   1.000
_cell.angle_alpha   90.00
_cell.angle_beta   90.00
_cell.angle_gamma   90.00
#
_symmetry.space_group_name_H-M   'P 1'
#
loop_
_entity.id
_entity.type
_entity.pdbx_description
1 polymer ?
#
loop_
_entity_poly.entity_id
_entity_poly.type
_entity_poly.pdbx_seq_one_letter_code
_entity_poly.pdbx_strand_id
1 'polypeptide(L)'
;MWIKDPISLLRFEHSIIRVRSSLALASLDWEIGWIMLKDLYTFVTEWHAKIEDIYVFPLLGVQSKPFSNDHLLLEKYGKSCLNERRRDWAERFISILIEHNINEERNLFPDEMDAPITMQRIVANAKEYKDYFAMTGLEP
;
A
#
# COMPACT_ATOMS: atom_id res chain seq x y z
N MET A 1 15.09 14.27 -4.38
CA MET A 1 14.31 13.07 -4.00
C MET A 1 14.99 11.85 -4.59
N TRP A 2 15.27 10.81 -3.80
CA TRP A 2 15.95 9.58 -4.31
C TRP A 2 15.02 8.67 -5.09
N ILE A 3 13.70 8.84 -4.90
CA ILE A 3 12.66 8.16 -5.67
C ILE A 3 12.48 8.92 -6.99
N LYS A 4 12.83 8.26 -8.10
CA LYS A 4 12.94 8.89 -9.43
C LYS A 4 11.77 8.59 -10.35
N ASP A 5 11.05 7.51 -10.08
CA ASP A 5 9.97 7.01 -10.92
C ASP A 5 8.86 6.35 -10.08
N PRO A 6 7.65 6.15 -10.66
CA PRO A 6 6.52 5.58 -9.94
C PRO A 6 6.76 4.15 -9.42
N ILE A 7 7.53 3.31 -10.12
CA ILE A 7 7.75 1.93 -9.67
C ILE A 7 8.70 1.90 -8.47
N SER A 8 9.76 2.70 -8.50
CA SER A 8 10.62 2.89 -7.33
C SER A 8 9.86 3.43 -6.13
N LEU A 9 8.85 4.30 -6.35
CA LEU A 9 7.98 4.79 -5.29
C LEU A 9 7.15 3.66 -4.67
N LEU A 10 6.45 2.87 -5.49
CA LEU A 10 5.60 1.78 -5.00
C LEU A 10 6.40 0.72 -4.26
N ARG A 11 7.60 0.34 -4.75
CA ARG A 11 8.51 -0.57 -4.03
C ARG A 11 8.95 -0.01 -2.67
N PHE A 12 9.18 1.29 -2.60
CA PHE A 12 9.46 1.95 -1.33
C PHE A 12 8.23 1.86 -0.40
N GLU A 13 7.04 2.18 -0.89
CA GLU A 13 5.79 2.06 -0.12
C GLU A 13 5.54 0.62 0.35
N HIS A 14 5.79 -0.40 -0.48
CA HIS A 14 5.72 -1.82 -0.09
C HIS A 14 6.67 -2.15 1.06
N SER A 15 7.87 -1.57 1.06
CA SER A 15 8.83 -1.74 2.15
C SER A 15 8.30 -1.13 3.46
N ILE A 16 7.65 0.03 3.38
CA ILE A 16 6.98 0.66 4.53
C ILE A 16 5.81 -0.21 5.00
N ILE A 17 4.98 -0.71 4.09
CA ILE A 17 3.85 -1.60 4.37
C ILE A 17 4.33 -2.85 5.12
N ARG A 18 5.43 -3.49 4.69
CA ARG A 18 6.03 -4.66 5.36
C ARG A 18 6.46 -4.36 6.80
N VAL A 19 7.15 -3.23 7.00
CA VAL A 19 7.60 -2.81 8.34
C VAL A 19 6.41 -2.51 9.24
N ARG A 20 5.46 -1.70 8.77
CA ARG A 20 4.26 -1.33 9.53
C ARG A 20 3.39 -2.55 9.86
N SER A 21 3.26 -3.50 8.93
CA SER A 21 2.57 -4.78 9.13
C SER A 21 3.20 -5.57 10.28
N SER A 22 4.53 -5.70 10.26
CA SER A 22 5.26 -6.44 11.30
C SER A 22 5.09 -5.81 12.69
N LEU A 23 5.14 -4.47 12.77
CA LEU A 23 4.94 -3.74 14.01
C LEU A 23 3.50 -3.87 14.53
N ALA A 24 2.51 -3.77 13.65
CA ALA A 24 1.10 -3.95 14.00
C ALA A 24 0.86 -5.35 14.58
N LEU A 25 1.30 -6.41 13.88
CA LEU A 25 1.17 -7.80 14.34
C LEU A 25 1.81 -8.06 15.70
N ALA A 26 3.03 -7.56 15.90
CA ALA A 26 3.75 -7.69 17.16
C ALA A 26 3.02 -7.02 18.33
N SER A 27 2.12 -6.08 18.04
CA SER A 27 1.45 -5.24 19.02
C SER A 27 -0.06 -5.50 19.14
N LEU A 28 -0.62 -6.50 18.44
CA LEU A 28 -2.08 -6.75 18.39
C LEU A 28 -2.73 -7.11 19.73
N ASP A 29 -1.93 -7.53 20.72
CA ASP A 29 -2.42 -7.77 22.09
C ASP A 29 -2.75 -6.46 22.84
N TRP A 30 -2.42 -5.31 22.22
CA TRP A 30 -2.62 -3.98 22.77
C TRP A 30 -3.42 -3.11 21.80
N GLU A 31 -4.11 -2.08 22.31
CA GLU A 31 -4.88 -1.15 21.47
C GLU A 31 -4.01 -0.49 20.40
N ILE A 32 -2.74 -0.22 20.72
CA ILE A 32 -1.81 0.42 19.79
C ILE A 32 -1.58 -0.43 18.52
N GLY A 33 -1.59 -1.77 18.62
CA GLY A 33 -1.48 -2.62 17.44
C GLY A 33 -2.67 -2.50 16.50
N TRP A 34 -3.88 -2.35 17.05
CA TRP A 34 -5.10 -2.14 16.27
C TRP A 34 -5.15 -0.75 15.64
N ILE A 35 -4.66 0.27 16.34
CA ILE A 35 -4.48 1.62 15.78
C ILE A 35 -3.51 1.56 14.60
N MET A 36 -2.33 0.95 14.78
CA MET A 36 -1.35 0.78 13.71
C MET A 36 -1.92 0.01 12.51
N LEU A 37 -2.71 -1.04 12.75
CA LEU A 37 -3.36 -1.80 11.69
C LEU A 37 -4.39 -0.96 10.93
N LYS A 38 -5.15 -0.12 11.64
CA LYS A 38 -6.12 0.79 11.02
C LYS A 38 -5.43 1.86 10.18
N ASP A 39 -4.33 2.42 10.67
CA ASP A 39 -3.54 3.42 9.94
C ASP A 39 -2.93 2.80 8.68
N LEU A 40 -2.38 1.59 8.79
CA LEU A 40 -1.91 0.80 7.65
C LEU A 40 -3.01 0.52 6.64
N TYR A 41 -4.16 0.01 7.09
CA TYR A 41 -5.32 -0.24 6.24
C TYR A 41 -5.73 1.03 5.48
N THR A 42 -5.84 2.16 6.19
CA THR A 42 -6.24 3.45 5.59
C THR A 42 -5.22 3.91 4.56
N PHE A 43 -3.92 3.78 4.83
CA PHE A 43 -2.88 4.10 3.86
C PHE A 43 -2.96 3.20 2.62
N VAL A 44 -3.16 1.90 2.79
CA VAL A 44 -3.27 0.95 1.67
C VAL A 44 -4.47 1.27 0.79
N THR A 45 -5.67 1.45 1.37
CA THR A 45 -6.90 1.60 0.59
C THR A 45 -7.14 3.03 0.11
N GLU A 46 -6.76 4.04 0.89
CA GLU A 46 -7.05 5.44 0.57
C GLU A 46 -5.91 6.16 -0.14
N TRP A 47 -4.73 5.57 -0.17
CA TRP A 47 -3.58 6.13 -0.88
C TRP A 47 -3.00 5.12 -1.89
N HIS A 48 -2.35 4.08 -1.40
CA HIS A 48 -1.46 3.23 -2.21
C HIS A 48 -2.19 2.58 -3.39
N ALA A 49 -3.27 1.83 -3.11
CA ALA A 49 -4.09 1.18 -4.13
C ALA A 49 -4.68 2.19 -5.14
N LYS A 50 -5.06 3.40 -4.68
CA LYS A 50 -5.56 4.46 -5.56
C LYS A 50 -4.48 5.01 -6.47
N ILE A 51 -3.26 5.17 -5.98
CA ILE A 51 -2.13 5.61 -6.80
C ILE A 51 -1.85 4.58 -7.89
N GLU A 52 -1.87 3.31 -7.53
CA GLU A 52 -1.70 2.21 -8.48
C GLU A 52 -2.80 2.21 -9.54
N ASP A 53 -4.07 2.14 -9.13
CA ASP A 53 -5.21 2.03 -10.04
C ASP A 53 -5.38 3.24 -10.97
N ILE A 54 -5.13 4.45 -10.46
CA ILE A 54 -5.36 5.70 -11.21
C ILE A 54 -4.17 6.02 -12.11
N TYR A 55 -2.94 5.81 -11.63
CA TYR A 55 -1.75 6.35 -12.28
C TYR A 55 -0.81 5.32 -12.88
N VAL A 56 -0.61 4.18 -12.21
CA VAL A 56 0.48 3.24 -12.58
C VAL A 56 -0.06 2.05 -13.38
N PHE A 57 -1.09 1.37 -12.89
CA PHE A 57 -1.69 0.20 -13.53
C PHE A 57 -2.20 0.45 -14.95
N PRO A 58 -2.77 1.64 -15.30
CA PRO A 58 -3.13 1.94 -16.67
C PRO A 58 -1.93 1.93 -17.63
N LEU A 59 -0.73 2.25 -17.15
CA LEU A 59 0.51 2.23 -17.94
C LEU A 59 1.05 0.81 -18.13
N LEU A 60 0.69 -0.12 -17.24
CA LEU A 60 1.12 -1.52 -17.28
C LEU A 60 0.16 -2.42 -18.08
N GLY A 61 -1.01 -1.92 -18.46
CA GLY A 61 -1.96 -2.64 -19.33
C GLY A 61 -2.72 -3.77 -18.63
N VAL A 62 -3.32 -4.67 -19.42
CA VAL A 62 -4.31 -5.67 -18.93
C VAL A 62 -3.79 -6.61 -17.84
N GLN A 63 -2.48 -6.84 -17.79
CA GLN A 63 -1.82 -7.67 -16.77
C GLN A 63 -1.94 -7.12 -15.35
N SER A 64 -2.21 -5.82 -15.17
CA SER A 64 -2.43 -5.22 -13.84
C SER A 64 -3.84 -5.49 -13.28
N LYS A 65 -4.79 -5.91 -14.12
CA LYS A 65 -6.19 -6.07 -13.73
C LYS A 65 -6.42 -7.04 -12.55
N PRO A 66 -5.74 -8.20 -12.46
CA PRO A 66 -5.88 -9.08 -11.30
C PRO A 66 -5.50 -8.38 -9.99
N PHE A 67 -4.41 -7.59 -10.00
CA PHE A 67 -3.92 -6.85 -8.83
C PHE A 67 -4.89 -5.74 -8.42
N SER A 68 -5.42 -5.00 -9.39
CA SER A 68 -6.50 -4.04 -9.15
C SER A 68 -7.74 -4.67 -8.50
N ASN A 69 -8.09 -5.91 -8.88
CA ASN A 69 -9.20 -6.61 -8.24
C ASN A 69 -8.87 -7.03 -6.80
N ASP A 70 -7.61 -7.37 -6.50
CA ASP A 70 -7.17 -7.70 -5.15
C ASP A 70 -7.31 -6.50 -4.20
N HIS A 71 -7.22 -5.25 -4.68
CA HIS A 71 -7.48 -4.07 -3.87
C HIS A 71 -8.88 -4.10 -3.25
N LEU A 72 -9.89 -4.58 -3.98
CA LEU A 72 -11.25 -4.72 -3.45
C LEU A 72 -11.33 -5.80 -2.36
N LEU A 73 -10.56 -6.87 -2.49
CA LEU A 73 -10.45 -7.90 -1.47
C LEU A 73 -9.79 -7.33 -0.21
N LEU A 74 -8.67 -6.61 -0.36
CA LEU A 74 -7.95 -5.97 0.73
C LEU A 74 -8.83 -4.95 1.46
N GLU A 75 -9.57 -4.13 0.72
CA GLU A 75 -10.51 -3.16 1.29
C GLU A 75 -11.61 -3.87 2.11
N LYS A 76 -12.32 -4.83 1.51
CA LYS A 76 -13.45 -5.50 2.17
C LYS A 76 -13.00 -6.33 3.36
N TYR A 77 -11.97 -7.15 3.18
CA TYR A 77 -11.46 -8.02 4.22
C TYR A 77 -10.81 -7.22 5.35
N GLY A 78 -10.01 -6.19 5.02
CA GLY A 78 -9.41 -5.29 5.99
C GLY A 78 -10.45 -4.57 6.84
N LYS A 79 -11.52 -4.05 6.22
CA LYS A 79 -12.63 -3.42 6.94
C LYS A 79 -13.32 -4.38 7.92
N SER A 80 -13.62 -5.60 7.47
CA SER A 80 -14.20 -6.63 8.34
C SER A 80 -13.25 -7.00 9.49
N CYS A 81 -11.96 -7.16 9.20
CA CYS A 81 -10.93 -7.42 10.21
C CYS A 81 -10.89 -6.34 11.29
N LEU A 82 -10.89 -5.06 10.92
CA LEU A 82 -10.87 -3.94 11.87
C LEU A 82 -12.13 -3.84 12.72
N ASN A 83 -13.29 -4.26 12.19
CA ASN A 83 -14.55 -4.24 12.93
C ASN A 83 -14.62 -5.39 13.94
N GLU A 84 -14.29 -6.61 13.50
CA GLU A 84 -14.36 -7.81 14.35
C GLU A 84 -13.22 -7.89 15.36
N ARG A 85 -12.10 -7.22 15.07
CA ARG A 85 -10.89 -7.18 15.91
C ARG A 85 -10.40 -8.57 16.34
N ARG A 86 -10.46 -9.50 15.40
CA ARG A 86 -10.00 -10.88 15.56
C ARG A 86 -8.55 -11.02 15.12
N ARG A 87 -7.68 -11.48 16.02
CA ARG A 87 -6.23 -11.60 15.76
C ARG A 87 -5.91 -12.48 14.55
N ASP A 88 -6.56 -13.63 14.43
CA ASP A 88 -6.39 -14.56 13.31
C ASP A 88 -6.77 -13.92 11.97
N TRP A 89 -7.76 -13.01 11.97
CA TRP A 89 -8.15 -12.27 10.77
C TRP A 89 -7.15 -11.17 10.45
N ALA A 90 -6.58 -10.50 11.45
CA ALA A 90 -5.53 -9.50 11.24
C ALA A 90 -4.25 -10.14 10.67
N GLU A 91 -3.85 -11.29 11.19
CA GLU A 91 -2.75 -12.10 10.66
C GLU A 91 -3.01 -12.50 9.20
N ARG A 92 -4.24 -12.95 8.89
CA ARG A 92 -4.62 -13.30 7.52
C ARG A 92 -4.67 -12.10 6.58
N PHE A 93 -5.20 -10.96 7.02
CA PHE A 93 -5.26 -9.73 6.25
C PHE A 93 -3.85 -9.28 5.85
N ILE A 94 -2.93 -9.23 6.83
CA ILE A 94 -1.54 -8.87 6.57
C ILE A 94 -0.87 -9.88 5.65
N SER A 95 -1.10 -11.18 5.83
CA SER A 95 -0.57 -12.20 4.91
C SER A 95 -1.01 -11.95 3.46
N ILE A 96 -2.29 -11.62 3.23
CA ILE A 96 -2.82 -11.33 1.88
C ILE A 96 -2.17 -10.06 1.32
N LEU A 97 -2.07 -9.00 2.12
CA LEU A 97 -1.44 -7.74 1.73
C LEU A 97 0.02 -7.93 1.31
N ILE A 98 0.80 -8.65 2.12
CA ILE A 98 2.22 -8.89 1.82
C ILE A 98 2.38 -9.79 0.59
N GLU A 99 1.55 -10.83 0.44
CA GLU A 99 1.56 -11.70 -0.74
C GLU A 99 1.22 -10.92 -2.01
N HIS A 100 0.22 -10.04 -1.96
CA HIS A 100 -0.15 -9.15 -3.05
C HIS A 100 1.03 -8.26 -3.47
N ASN A 101 1.66 -7.52 -2.54
CA ASN A 101 2.82 -6.67 -2.86
C ASN A 101 4.01 -7.46 -3.43
N ILE A 102 4.28 -8.67 -2.92
CA ILE A 102 5.34 -9.53 -3.46
C ILE A 102 5.01 -9.96 -4.89
N ASN A 103 3.75 -10.30 -5.17
CA ASN A 103 3.32 -10.74 -6.49
C ASN A 103 3.38 -9.60 -7.52
N GLU A 104 3.08 -8.37 -7.12
CA GLU A 104 3.25 -7.19 -7.98
C GLU A 104 4.71 -6.97 -8.32
N GLU A 105 5.57 -6.91 -7.30
CA GLU A 105 7.00 -6.70 -7.48
C GLU A 105 7.64 -7.77 -8.38
N ARG A 106 7.18 -9.02 -8.27
CA ARG A 106 7.73 -10.15 -9.00
C ARG A 106 7.19 -10.27 -10.42
N ASN A 107 5.90 -10.02 -10.62
CA ASN A 107 5.20 -10.43 -11.84
C ASN A 107 4.65 -9.25 -12.66
N LEU A 108 4.60 -8.03 -12.09
CA LEU A 108 3.99 -6.87 -12.73
C LEU A 108 4.97 -5.69 -12.87
N PHE A 109 5.72 -5.37 -11.82
CA PHE A 109 6.56 -4.17 -11.79
C PHE A 109 7.84 -4.35 -12.63
N PRO A 110 8.07 -3.49 -13.65
CA PRO A 110 9.35 -3.46 -14.35
C PRO A 110 10.47 -2.94 -13.44
N ASP A 111 11.72 -3.00 -13.88
CA ASP A 111 12.84 -2.47 -13.09
C ASP A 111 12.71 -0.95 -12.89
N GLU A 112 12.31 -0.23 -13.93
CA GLU A 112 12.07 1.21 -13.95
C GLU A 112 10.91 1.57 -14.88
N MET A 113 10.31 2.75 -14.67
CA MET A 113 9.24 3.29 -15.52
C MET A 113 9.50 4.76 -15.85
N ASP A 114 9.77 5.07 -17.12
CA ASP A 114 9.88 6.46 -17.58
C ASP A 114 8.50 7.10 -17.69
N ALA A 115 8.02 7.69 -16.59
CA ALA A 115 6.72 8.36 -16.51
C ALA A 115 6.80 9.65 -15.67
N PRO A 116 7.57 10.67 -16.09
CA PRO A 116 7.84 11.86 -15.29
C PRO A 116 6.58 12.68 -14.98
N ILE A 117 5.63 12.77 -15.92
CA ILE A 117 4.35 13.45 -15.71
C ILE A 117 3.51 12.73 -14.65
N THR A 118 3.48 11.40 -14.71
CA THR A 118 2.79 10.57 -13.73
C THR A 118 3.42 10.76 -12.35
N MET A 119 4.74 10.69 -12.26
CA MET A 119 5.47 10.91 -11.02
C MET A 119 5.18 12.29 -10.41
N GLN A 120 5.18 13.34 -11.22
CA GLN A 120 4.83 14.69 -10.75
C GLN A 120 3.41 14.76 -10.17
N ARG A 121 2.43 14.10 -10.80
CA ARG A 121 1.05 14.05 -10.29
C ARG A 121 0.94 13.28 -8.98
N ILE A 122 1.63 12.15 -8.87
CA ILE A 122 1.68 11.38 -7.63
C ILE A 122 2.28 12.22 -6.50
N VAL A 123 3.40 12.91 -6.74
CA VAL A 123 4.02 13.81 -5.75
C VAL A 123 3.09 14.96 -5.37
N ALA A 124 2.35 15.53 -6.31
CA ALA A 124 1.37 16.57 -6.00
C ALA A 124 0.26 16.05 -5.07
N ASN A 125 -0.31 14.87 -5.37
CA ASN A 125 -1.31 14.24 -4.51
C ASN A 125 -0.74 13.87 -3.13
N ALA A 126 0.53 13.46 -3.04
CA ALA A 126 1.16 13.07 -1.78
C ALA A 126 1.22 14.25 -0.80
N LYS A 127 1.36 15.48 -1.33
CA LYS A 127 1.34 16.72 -0.55
C LYS A 127 -0.05 17.06 0.00
N GLU A 128 -1.10 16.58 -0.65
CA GLU A 128 -2.49 16.79 -0.23
C GLU A 128 -3.01 15.67 0.68
N TYR A 129 -2.42 14.47 0.60
CA TYR A 129 -2.77 13.36 1.47
C TYR A 129 -2.17 13.53 2.87
N LYS A 130 -3.05 13.84 3.82
CA LYS A 130 -2.73 14.27 5.20
C LYS A 130 -1.66 13.42 5.90
N ASP A 131 -1.71 12.10 5.74
CA ASP A 131 -0.91 11.18 6.55
C ASP A 131 0.24 10.53 5.75
N TYR A 132 0.51 11.00 4.52
CA TYR A 132 1.47 10.35 3.62
C TYR A 132 2.87 10.35 4.20
N PHE A 133 3.35 11.54 4.57
CA PHE A 133 4.69 11.73 5.14
C PHE A 133 4.84 11.09 6.52
N ALA A 134 3.77 11.09 7.33
CA ALA A 134 3.77 10.41 8.62
C ALA A 134 3.88 8.89 8.49
N MET A 135 3.22 8.31 7.47
CA MET A 135 3.28 6.88 7.18
C MET A 135 4.63 6.46 6.61
N THR A 136 5.14 7.23 5.65
CA THR A 136 6.34 6.89 4.88
C THR A 136 7.66 7.36 5.51
N GLY A 137 7.61 8.35 6.40
CA GLY A 137 8.81 8.98 6.98
C GLY A 137 9.56 9.88 5.99
N LEU A 138 8.97 10.18 4.83
CA LEU A 138 9.52 11.15 3.89
C LEU A 138 9.27 12.59 4.36
N GLU A 139 10.10 13.52 3.88
CA GLU A 139 9.89 14.95 4.10
C GLU A 139 9.13 15.60 2.90
N PRO A 140 8.27 16.60 3.14
CA PRO A 140 7.48 17.29 2.10
C PRO A 140 8.26 18.07 1.03
#